data_AF-A0A0W1RSM1-F1
#
_entry.id   AF-A0A0W1RSM1-F1
#
_cell.length_a   1.000
_cell.length_b   1.000
_cell.length_c   1.000
_cell.angle_alpha   90.00
_cell.angle_beta   90.00
_cell.angle_gamma   90.00
#
_symmetry.space_group_name_H-M   'P 1'
#
loop_
_entity.id
_entity.type
_entity.pdbx_description
1 polymer ?
#
loop_
_entity_poly.entity_id
_entity_poly.type
_entity_poly.pdbx_seq_one_letter_code
_entity_poly.pdbx_strand_id
1 'polypeptide(L)'
;MQRFRLSHPIHNVVRSLELFGLVVILIATFIAAGQDVAEMIAARRVTLADLLLLFLYLEVLAMIGAYLQTGRLPIRYPIYIAIIALARYLVLEVKDLEAWKMLVVGATMLILAGTVLLLRYGHLKLPYPESELDLEGAEVKRRGRDDNDTP
;
A
#
# COMPACT_ATOMS: atom_id res chain seq x y z
N MET A 1 37.05 -17.50 -17.72
CA MET A 1 35.83 -17.10 -18.45
C MET A 1 34.94 -16.30 -17.50
N GLN A 2 34.62 -15.06 -17.89
CA GLN A 2 34.11 -13.98 -17.03
C GLN A 2 32.66 -14.23 -16.56
N ARG A 3 32.42 -14.21 -15.23
CA ARG A 3 31.08 -14.05 -14.65
C ARG A 3 30.67 -12.58 -14.74
N PHE A 4 29.75 -12.26 -15.64
CA PHE A 4 29.08 -10.96 -15.70
C PHE A 4 28.25 -10.74 -14.43
N ARG A 5 28.73 -9.87 -13.53
CA ARG A 5 27.97 -9.31 -12.40
C ARG A 5 27.01 -8.24 -12.95
N LEU A 6 25.78 -8.61 -13.31
CA LEU A 6 24.72 -7.67 -13.66
C LEU A 6 23.50 -7.89 -12.75
N SER A 7 23.47 -7.23 -11.58
CA SER A 7 22.24 -7.15 -10.76
C SER A 7 22.18 -6.02 -9.72
N HIS A 8 23.08 -5.03 -9.71
CA HIS A 8 23.00 -3.90 -8.77
C HIS A 8 22.25 -2.62 -9.23
N PRO A 9 22.11 -2.27 -10.53
CA PRO A 9 21.52 -0.98 -10.90
C PRO A 9 19.98 -0.96 -10.87
N ILE A 10 19.32 -2.08 -11.11
CA ILE A 10 17.86 -2.11 -11.35
C ILE A 10 17.08 -1.77 -10.07
N HIS A 11 17.51 -2.26 -8.91
CA HIS A 11 16.79 -2.01 -7.66
C HIS A 11 16.84 -0.52 -7.25
N ASN A 12 17.93 0.18 -7.55
CA ASN A 12 18.10 1.60 -7.24
C ASN A 12 17.27 2.48 -8.15
N VAL A 13 17.12 2.08 -9.42
CA VAL A 13 16.27 2.79 -10.39
C VAL A 13 14.80 2.68 -9.98
N VAL A 14 14.34 1.48 -9.62
CA VAL A 14 12.95 1.27 -9.17
C VAL A 14 12.66 2.08 -7.91
N ARG A 15 13.54 2.02 -6.90
CA ARG A 15 13.40 2.80 -5.67
C ARG A 15 13.36 4.31 -5.93
N SER A 16 14.19 4.80 -6.84
CA SER A 16 14.22 6.23 -7.20
C SER A 16 12.92 6.66 -7.87
N LEU A 17 12.37 5.81 -8.75
CA LEU A 17 11.10 6.06 -9.42
C LEU A 17 9.91 6.02 -8.44
N GLU A 18 9.91 5.09 -7.48
CA GLU A 18 8.91 5.01 -6.41
C GLU A 18 8.89 6.29 -5.57
N LEU A 19 10.06 6.73 -5.09
CA LEU A 19 10.19 7.97 -4.32
C LEU A 19 9.74 9.19 -5.11
N PHE A 20 10.13 9.28 -6.38
CA PHE A 20 9.68 10.36 -7.25
C PHE A 20 8.15 10.37 -7.40
N GLY A 21 7.53 9.22 -7.68
CA GLY A 21 6.09 9.08 -7.77
C GLY A 21 5.38 9.49 -6.48
N LEU A 22 5.90 9.07 -5.32
CA LEU A 22 5.34 9.44 -4.02
C LEU A 22 5.42 10.94 -3.73
N VAL A 23 6.52 11.60 -4.11
CA VAL A 23 6.65 13.05 -3.99
C VAL A 23 5.63 13.76 -4.89
N VAL A 24 5.44 13.29 -6.11
CA VAL A 24 4.42 13.85 -7.03
C VAL A 24 3.02 13.72 -6.44
N ILE A 25 2.65 12.53 -5.95
CA ILE A 25 1.34 12.30 -5.33
C ILE A 25 1.17 13.18 -4.09
N LEU A 26 2.20 13.27 -3.24
CA LEU A 26 2.18 14.11 -2.03
C LEU A 26 1.85 15.58 -2.37
N ILE A 27 2.56 16.15 -3.34
CA ILE A 27 2.36 17.53 -3.78
C ILE A 27 0.97 17.69 -4.40
N ALA A 28 0.56 16.77 -5.27
CA ALA A 28 -0.75 16.82 -5.92
C ALA A 28 -1.89 16.76 -4.90
N THR A 29 -1.82 15.85 -3.92
CA THR A 29 -2.81 15.72 -2.84
C THR A 29 -2.89 17.00 -2.00
N PHE A 30 -1.75 17.63 -1.68
CA PHE A 30 -1.75 18.87 -0.92
C PHE A 30 -2.39 20.04 -1.69
N ILE A 31 -2.08 20.17 -2.99
CA ILE A 31 -2.68 21.20 -3.85
C ILE A 31 -4.19 20.97 -4.00
N ALA A 32 -4.61 19.74 -4.29
CA ALA A 32 -6.02 19.39 -4.45
C ALA A 32 -6.82 19.66 -3.17
N ALA A 33 -6.30 19.25 -2.00
CA ALA A 33 -6.92 19.56 -0.71
C ALA A 33 -7.10 21.06 -0.49
N GLY A 34 -6.10 21.87 -0.86
CA GLY A 34 -6.18 23.33 -0.78
C GLY A 34 -7.24 23.93 -1.71
N GLN A 35 -7.37 23.40 -2.94
CA GLN A 35 -8.38 23.82 -3.91
C GLN A 35 -9.80 23.52 -3.42
N ASP A 36 -10.05 22.30 -2.95
CA ASP A 36 -11.36 21.91 -2.42
C ASP A 36 -11.74 22.73 -1.18
N VAL A 37 -10.77 23.05 -0.31
CA VAL A 37 -10.99 23.96 0.82
C VAL A 37 -11.36 25.36 0.36
N ALA A 38 -10.67 25.90 -0.65
CA ALA A 38 -11.00 27.20 -1.21
C ALA A 38 -12.41 27.23 -1.82
N GLU A 39 -12.82 26.16 -2.51
CA GLU A 39 -14.15 26.02 -3.09
C GLU A 39 -15.24 25.99 -2.02
N MET A 40 -15.05 25.23 -0.93
CA MET A 40 -15.98 25.23 0.21
C MET A 40 -16.14 26.61 0.85
N ILE A 41 -15.03 27.34 1.01
CA ILE A 41 -15.06 28.70 1.57
C ILE A 41 -15.83 29.62 0.62
N ALA A 42 -15.59 29.53 -0.69
CA ALA A 42 -16.29 30.33 -1.70
C ALA A 42 -17.80 30.01 -1.73
N ALA A 43 -18.17 28.74 -1.61
CA ALA A 43 -19.56 28.27 -1.54
C ALA A 43 -20.25 28.59 -0.20
N ARG A 44 -19.49 28.98 0.83
CA ARG A 44 -19.96 29.21 2.22
C ARG A 44 -20.74 28.03 2.80
N ARG A 45 -20.48 26.83 2.31
CA ARG A 45 -21.15 25.61 2.71
C ARG A 45 -20.13 24.49 2.68
N VAL A 46 -20.14 23.70 3.74
CA VAL A 46 -19.37 22.47 3.86
C VAL A 46 -20.36 21.32 3.85
N THR A 47 -20.21 20.41 2.91
CA THR A 47 -21.03 19.19 2.84
C THR A 47 -20.29 18.02 3.46
N LEU A 48 -21.04 16.96 3.77
CA LEU A 48 -20.43 15.73 4.27
C LEU A 48 -19.51 15.10 3.19
N ALA A 49 -19.81 15.30 1.90
CA ALA A 49 -18.99 14.82 0.80
C ALA A 49 -17.60 15.47 0.82
N ASP A 50 -17.55 16.79 1.03
CA ASP A 50 -16.29 17.53 1.08
C ASP A 50 -15.42 17.07 2.27
N LEU A 51 -16.03 16.85 3.43
CA LEU A 51 -15.33 16.35 4.62
C LEU A 51 -14.76 14.94 4.41
N LEU A 52 -15.50 14.05 3.73
CA LEU A 52 -15.01 12.71 3.44
C LEU A 52 -13.91 12.70 2.38
N LEU A 53 -13.98 13.61 1.40
CA LEU A 53 -12.93 13.80 0.41
C LEU A 53 -11.64 14.30 1.07
N LEU A 54 -11.72 15.30 1.94
CA LEU A 54 -10.58 15.77 2.72
C LEU A 54 -9.97 14.69 3.59
N PHE A 55 -10.80 13.84 4.21
CA PHE A 55 -10.26 12.70 4.96
C PHE A 55 -9.51 11.73 4.05
N LEU A 56 -10.00 11.46 2.85
CA LEU A 56 -9.31 10.58 1.89
C LEU A 56 -7.93 11.16 1.52
N TYR A 57 -7.82 12.49 1.38
CA TYR A 57 -6.52 13.14 1.20
C TYR A 57 -5.61 12.96 2.41
N LEU A 58 -6.09 13.19 3.63
CA LEU A 58 -5.30 12.99 4.85
C LEU A 58 -4.86 11.53 5.00
N GLU A 59 -5.69 10.57 4.63
CA GLU A 59 -5.38 9.15 4.68
C GLU A 59 -4.27 8.77 3.67
N VAL A 60 -4.31 9.33 2.46
CA VAL A 60 -3.24 9.19 1.48
C VAL A 60 -1.94 9.80 1.99
N LEU A 61 -1.98 11.01 2.58
CA LEU A 61 -0.81 11.64 3.19
C LEU A 61 -0.21 10.77 4.31
N ALA A 62 -1.04 10.17 5.16
CA ALA A 62 -0.60 9.28 6.23
C ALA A 62 0.12 8.02 5.69
N MET A 63 -0.40 7.43 4.61
CA MET A 63 0.27 6.30 3.94
C MET A 63 1.62 6.67 3.35
N ILE A 64 1.71 7.82 2.68
CA ILE A 64 2.99 8.31 2.12
C ILE A 64 3.98 8.53 3.25
N GLY A 65 3.55 9.18 4.35
CA GLY A 65 4.37 9.36 5.54
C GLY A 65 4.87 8.04 6.15
N ALA A 66 4.00 7.03 6.27
CA ALA A 66 4.36 5.70 6.77
C ALA A 66 5.34 4.98 5.83
N TYR A 67 5.20 5.13 4.51
CA TYR A 67 6.16 4.62 3.55
C TYR A 67 7.53 5.26 3.73
N LEU A 68 7.59 6.59 3.86
CA LEU A 68 8.87 7.31 4.03
C LEU A 68 9.60 6.89 5.31
N GLN A 69 8.88 6.50 6.38
CA GLN A 69 9.48 6.00 7.62
C GLN A 69 9.99 4.56 7.53
N THR A 70 9.25 3.68 6.83
CA THR A 70 9.49 2.23 6.86
C THR A 70 10.17 1.68 5.61
N GLY A 71 10.21 2.44 4.51
CA GLY A 71 10.78 2.05 3.22
C GLY A 71 10.05 0.89 2.54
N ARG A 72 8.86 0.50 3.00
CA ARG A 72 8.06 -0.60 2.47
C ARG A 72 6.68 -0.10 2.12
N LEU A 73 6.21 -0.36 0.90
CA LEU A 73 4.83 -0.11 0.47
C LEU A 73 3.91 -1.01 1.30
N PRO A 74 3.11 -0.45 2.21
CA PRO A 74 2.35 -1.30 3.10
C PRO A 74 1.05 -1.69 2.39
N ILE A 75 1.12 -2.79 1.62
CA ILE A 75 0.07 -3.32 0.73
C ILE A 75 -1.28 -3.56 1.44
N ARG A 76 -1.26 -3.63 2.77
CA ARG A 76 -2.47 -3.77 3.60
C ARG A 76 -3.33 -2.51 3.63
N TYR A 77 -2.75 -1.31 3.68
CA TYR A 77 -3.53 -0.07 3.82
C TYR A 77 -4.42 0.24 2.60
N PRO A 78 -3.97 0.06 1.34
CA PRO A 78 -4.82 0.32 0.15
C PRO A 78 -6.15 -0.46 0.13
N ILE A 79 -6.15 -1.72 0.58
CA ILE A 79 -7.38 -2.52 0.62
C ILE A 79 -8.34 -2.02 1.71
N TYR A 80 -7.81 -1.65 2.89
CA TYR A 80 -8.64 -1.04 3.93
C TYR A 80 -9.24 0.30 3.48
N ILE A 81 -8.48 1.09 2.73
CA ILE A 81 -8.93 2.36 2.17
C ILE A 81 -10.04 2.17 1.15
N ALA A 82 -9.94 1.14 0.29
CA ALA A 82 -11.02 0.82 -0.64
C ALA A 82 -12.34 0.50 0.10
N ILE A 83 -12.26 -0.27 1.20
CA ILE A 83 -13.43 -0.59 2.02
C ILE A 83 -13.96 0.68 2.70
N ILE A 84 -13.10 1.50 3.30
CA ILE A 84 -13.48 2.75 3.97
C ILE A 84 -14.11 3.75 2.98
N ALA A 85 -13.54 3.88 1.79
CA ALA A 85 -14.05 4.74 0.73
C ALA A 85 -15.45 4.28 0.27
N LEU A 86 -15.64 2.98 0.05
CA LEU A 86 -16.95 2.41 -0.29
C LEU A 86 -17.97 2.61 0.85
N ALA A 87 -17.55 2.38 2.10
CA ALA A 87 -18.41 2.60 3.28
C ALA A 87 -18.91 4.04 3.35
N ARG A 88 -18.03 4.99 3.08
CA ARG A 88 -18.30 6.43 3.08
C ARG A 88 -19.17 6.87 1.92
N TYR A 89 -18.92 6.33 0.73
CA TYR A 89 -19.79 6.51 -0.43
C TYR A 89 -21.23 6.07 -0.12
N LEU A 90 -21.40 4.88 0.48
CA LEU A 90 -22.71 4.36 0.84
C LEU A 90 -23.44 5.25 1.85
N VAL A 91 -22.74 5.74 2.90
CA VAL A 91 -23.33 6.61 3.93
C VAL A 91 -23.76 7.95 3.34
N LEU A 92 -23.00 8.50 2.39
CA LEU A 92 -23.31 9.76 1.73
C LEU A 92 -24.51 9.66 0.81
N GLU A 93 -24.53 8.64 -0.04
CA GLU A 93 -25.54 8.52 -1.08
C GLU A 93 -26.76 7.70 -0.63
N VAL A 94 -26.86 7.27 0.63
CA VAL A 94 -27.96 6.41 1.11
C VAL A 94 -29.36 6.96 0.83
N LYS A 95 -29.50 8.30 0.74
CA LYS A 95 -30.78 8.97 0.46
C LYS A 95 -31.15 8.96 -1.02
N ASP A 96 -30.15 8.92 -1.90
CA ASP A 96 -30.31 9.02 -3.35
C ASP A 96 -30.02 7.70 -4.07
N LEU A 97 -29.47 6.70 -3.35
CA LEU A 97 -29.19 5.38 -3.86
C LEU A 97 -30.47 4.55 -3.96
N GLU A 98 -30.65 3.96 -5.14
CA GLU A 98 -31.66 2.93 -5.34
C GLU A 98 -31.32 1.67 -4.52
N ALA A 99 -32.33 1.00 -3.96
CA ALA A 99 -32.15 -0.15 -3.08
C ALA A 99 -31.27 -1.26 -3.70
N TRP A 100 -31.37 -1.46 -5.03
CA TRP A 100 -30.53 -2.40 -5.75
C TRP A 100 -29.04 -2.03 -5.72
N LYS A 101 -28.72 -0.74 -5.92
CA LYS A 101 -27.34 -0.25 -5.88
C LYS A 101 -26.76 -0.36 -4.47
N MET A 102 -27.53 -0.06 -3.44
CA MET A 102 -27.10 -0.25 -2.04
C MET A 102 -26.70 -1.70 -1.77
N LEU A 103 -27.48 -2.67 -2.27
CA LEU A 103 -27.19 -4.09 -2.10
C LEU A 103 -25.90 -4.49 -2.82
N VAL A 104 -25.67 -4.01 -4.05
CA VAL A 104 -24.42 -4.26 -4.80
C VAL A 104 -23.20 -3.67 -4.09
N VAL A 105 -23.30 -2.44 -3.59
CA VAL A 105 -22.21 -1.78 -2.85
C VAL A 105 -21.92 -2.52 -1.54
N GLY A 106 -22.95 -2.93 -0.80
CA GLY A 106 -22.83 -3.75 0.40
C GLY A 106 -22.19 -5.12 0.12
N ALA A 107 -22.63 -5.81 -0.93
CA ALA A 107 -22.04 -7.08 -1.35
C ALA A 107 -20.56 -6.93 -1.75
N THR A 108 -20.22 -5.83 -2.44
CA THR A 108 -18.82 -5.52 -2.79
C THR A 108 -17.96 -5.33 -1.54
N MET A 109 -18.46 -4.62 -0.52
CA MET A 109 -17.75 -4.49 0.76
C MET A 109 -17.56 -5.84 1.46
N LEU A 110 -18.56 -6.73 1.44
CA LEU A 110 -18.43 -8.07 2.01
C LEU A 110 -17.36 -8.90 1.29
N ILE A 111 -17.31 -8.82 -0.04
CA ILE A 111 -16.29 -9.51 -0.84
C ILE A 111 -14.90 -8.99 -0.48
N LEU A 112 -14.70 -7.67 -0.44
CA LEU A 112 -13.41 -7.06 -0.08
C LEU A 112 -12.98 -7.43 1.35
N ALA A 113 -13.90 -7.39 2.30
CA ALA A 113 -13.64 -7.83 3.68
C ALA A 113 -13.25 -9.32 3.72
N GLY A 114 -13.92 -10.17 2.94
CA GLY A 114 -13.56 -11.57 2.75
C GLY A 114 -12.16 -11.75 2.16
N THR A 115 -11.80 -10.97 1.14
CA THR A 115 -10.45 -10.96 0.56
C THR A 115 -9.39 -10.61 1.60
N VAL A 116 -9.63 -9.58 2.42
CA VAL A 116 -8.72 -9.21 3.52
C VAL A 116 -8.57 -10.35 4.52
N LEU A 117 -9.67 -11.01 4.89
CA LEU A 117 -9.64 -12.15 5.80
C LEU A 117 -8.84 -13.31 5.20
N LEU A 118 -9.02 -13.58 3.91
CA LEU A 118 -8.30 -14.63 3.19
C LEU A 118 -6.80 -14.35 3.13
N LEU A 119 -6.41 -13.11 2.79
CA LEU A 119 -5.01 -12.67 2.77
C LEU A 119 -4.36 -12.79 4.14
N ARG A 120 -5.10 -12.44 5.20
CA ARG A 120 -4.65 -12.59 6.59
C ARG A 120 -4.48 -14.06 6.97
N TYR A 121 -5.43 -14.91 6.62
CA TYR A 121 -5.37 -16.34 6.92
C TYR A 121 -4.25 -17.04 6.14
N GLY A 122 -4.02 -16.69 4.88
CA GLY A 122 -2.92 -17.21 4.06
C GLY A 122 -1.55 -16.91 4.67
N HIS A 123 -1.34 -15.68 5.15
CA HIS A 123 -0.10 -15.30 5.85
C HIS A 123 0.14 -16.06 7.17
N LEU A 124 -0.93 -16.53 7.84
CA LEU A 124 -0.82 -17.27 9.11
C LEU A 124 -0.58 -18.77 8.89
N LYS A 125 -0.98 -19.34 7.74
CA LYS A 125 -0.98 -20.80 7.50
C LYS A 125 0.16 -21.30 6.60
N LEU A 126 0.79 -20.44 5.80
CA LEU A 126 1.98 -20.76 5.00
C LEU A 126 3.13 -19.80 5.33
N PRO A 127 3.81 -19.94 6.47
CA PRO A 127 5.11 -19.32 6.67
C PRO A 127 6.04 -19.85 5.57
N TYR A 128 6.65 -18.97 4.78
CA TYR A 128 7.75 -19.37 3.91
C TYR A 128 8.81 -19.99 4.83
N PRO A 129 9.18 -21.27 4.65
CA PRO A 129 10.32 -21.80 5.36
C PRO A 129 11.55 -21.06 4.81
N GLU A 130 12.23 -20.31 5.68
CA GLU A 130 13.63 -19.94 5.47
C GLU A 130 14.42 -21.25 5.46
N SER A 131 14.47 -21.97 4.33
CA SER A 131 15.04 -23.32 4.35
C SER A 131 15.87 -23.73 3.14
N GLU A 132 16.29 -22.84 2.24
CA GLU A 132 17.25 -23.24 1.19
C GLU A 132 18.40 -22.25 0.94
N LEU A 133 18.22 -20.95 1.19
CA LEU A 133 19.26 -19.96 0.92
C LEU A 133 20.32 -19.85 2.04
N ASP A 134 19.92 -20.10 3.30
CA ASP A 134 20.82 -19.97 4.45
C ASP A 134 21.71 -21.20 4.65
N LEU A 135 21.26 -22.37 4.20
CA LEU A 135 22.01 -23.62 4.29
C LEU A 135 22.99 -23.81 3.13
N GLU A 136 22.68 -23.28 1.93
CA GLU A 136 23.67 -23.16 0.86
C GLU A 136 24.80 -22.17 1.26
N GLY A 137 24.44 -21.05 1.90
CA GLY A 137 25.42 -20.11 2.45
C GLY A 137 26.25 -20.66 3.62
N ALA A 138 25.64 -21.48 4.48
CA ALA A 138 26.33 -22.13 5.60
C ALA A 138 27.25 -23.27 5.15
N GLU A 139 26.87 -24.05 4.13
CA GLU A 139 27.71 -25.11 3.55
C GLU A 139 28.89 -24.53 2.77
N VAL A 140 28.70 -23.46 1.99
CA VAL A 140 29.79 -22.76 1.30
C VAL A 140 30.80 -22.18 2.30
N LYS A 141 30.31 -21.64 3.44
CA LYS A 141 31.17 -21.10 4.50
C LYS A 141 31.90 -22.17 5.32
N ARG A 142 31.32 -23.36 5.47
CA ARG A 142 31.99 -24.52 6.10
C ARG A 142 33.04 -25.13 5.17
N ARG A 143 32.69 -25.32 3.89
CA ARG A 143 33.59 -25.87 2.88
C ARG A 143 34.81 -24.97 2.62
N GLY A 144 34.62 -23.65 2.60
CA GLY A 144 35.73 -22.70 2.49
C GLY A 144 36.58 -22.53 3.77
N ARG A 145 36.16 -23.10 4.92
CA ARG A 145 36.97 -23.12 6.15
C ARG A 145 37.86 -24.36 6.19
N ASP A 146 37.35 -25.52 5.80
CA ASP A 146 38.12 -26.78 5.76
C ASP A 146 39.27 -26.72 4.73
N ASP A 147 39.09 -26.01 3.61
CA ASP A 147 40.14 -25.82 2.60
C ASP A 147 41.31 -24.92 3.09
N ASN A 148 41.13 -24.16 4.17
CA ASN A 148 42.12 -23.21 4.69
C ASN A 148 42.87 -23.72 5.94
N ASP A 149 42.54 -24.91 6.45
CA ASP A 149 43.13 -25.55 7.64
C ASP A 149 44.01 -26.78 7.29
N THR A 150 44.44 -26.92 6.03
CA THR A 150 45.47 -27.91 5.68
C THR A 150 46.88 -27.32 5.91
N PRO A 151 47.74 -27.98 6.70
CA PRO A 151 49.08 -27.48 7.05
C PRO A 151 50.07 -27.49 5.87
#